data_AF-A0A6A0HWI5-F1
#
_entry.id   AF-A0A6A0HWI5-F1
#
_cell.length_a   1.000
_cell.length_b   1.000
_cell.length_c   1.000
_cell.angle_alpha   90.00
_cell.angle_beta   90.00
_cell.angle_gamma   90.00
#
_symmetry.space_group_name_H-M   'P 1'
#
loop_
_entity.id
_entity.type
_entity.pdbx_description
1 polymer ?
#
loop_
_entity_poly.entity_id
_entity_poly.type
_entity_poly.pdbx_seq_one_letter_code
_entity_poly.pdbx_strand_id
1 'polypeptide(L)'
;MKPIRLLAAAPVLLIMTCSLFTVCGDRTQKVSDADLRREKYKFESVMAAKLVVYRRSLHQMNARAENASSQFKVGTDQQSAELERQLAAAEKNLTALDASSKQGWIDMKPGLEHAFDDLGKSFEQATARFNTPLMH
;
A
#
# COMPACT_ATOMS: atom_id res chain seq x y z
N MET A 1 44.18 -39.96 -41.29
CA MET A 1 43.21 -40.77 -42.07
C MET A 1 42.45 -41.68 -41.10
N LYS A 2 41.12 -41.56 -41.05
CA LYS A 2 40.18 -42.40 -40.26
C LYS A 2 39.64 -43.51 -41.20
N PRO A 3 39.21 -44.70 -40.74
CA PRO A 3 38.01 -44.80 -39.91
C PRO A 3 37.95 -45.90 -38.84
N ILE A 4 37.26 -45.55 -37.76
CA ILE A 4 36.83 -46.41 -36.65
C ILE A 4 35.57 -47.16 -37.07
N ARG A 5 35.51 -48.44 -36.71
CA ARG A 5 34.49 -49.41 -37.08
C ARG A 5 33.14 -49.15 -36.39
N LEU A 6 32.08 -49.44 -37.14
CA LEU A 6 30.68 -49.42 -36.75
C LEU A 6 30.27 -50.62 -35.88
N LEU A 7 29.21 -50.39 -35.09
CA LEU A 7 28.11 -51.29 -34.71
C LEU A 7 28.29 -52.32 -33.58
N ALA A 8 27.62 -52.06 -32.44
CA ALA A 8 26.75 -53.00 -31.71
C ALA A 8 25.92 -52.17 -30.70
N ALA A 9 24.63 -51.94 -30.93
CA ALA A 9 23.51 -52.70 -30.35
C ALA A 9 23.41 -52.60 -28.81
N ALA A 10 22.45 -51.79 -28.34
CA ALA A 10 21.96 -51.72 -26.96
C ALA A 10 21.28 -53.06 -26.55
N PRO A 11 21.10 -53.42 -25.24
CA PRO A 11 20.14 -52.71 -24.37
C PRO A 11 20.35 -52.78 -22.82
N VAL A 12 19.73 -51.81 -22.14
CA VAL A 12 18.97 -51.96 -20.86
C VAL A 12 19.70 -52.04 -19.50
N LEU A 13 19.23 -51.13 -18.63
CA LEU A 13 19.25 -51.11 -17.15
C LEU A 13 20.55 -50.75 -16.41
N LEU A 14 20.71 -49.45 -16.15
CA LEU A 14 21.12 -48.99 -14.81
C LEU A 14 20.59 -47.57 -14.56
N ILE A 15 19.32 -47.52 -14.18
CA ILE A 15 18.78 -46.40 -13.40
C ILE A 15 19.35 -46.58 -12.00
N MET A 16 20.28 -45.74 -11.56
CA MET A 16 20.34 -45.35 -10.15
C MET A 16 21.25 -44.12 -9.96
N THR A 17 20.59 -43.03 -9.57
CA THR A 17 21.09 -41.92 -8.74
C THR A 17 22.17 -41.01 -9.30
N CYS A 18 21.87 -40.28 -10.38
CA CYS A 18 22.37 -38.89 -10.52
C CYS A 18 21.51 -38.03 -11.45
N SER A 19 20.18 -38.14 -11.34
CA SER A 19 19.23 -37.19 -11.92
C SER A 19 18.23 -36.75 -10.86
N LEU A 20 18.70 -36.00 -9.87
CA LEU A 20 17.86 -35.18 -8.99
C LEU A 20 18.21 -33.69 -9.09
N PHE A 21 18.76 -33.24 -10.22
CA PHE A 21 18.37 -31.92 -10.73
C PHE A 21 17.01 -32.05 -11.42
N THR A 22 16.01 -32.47 -10.61
CA THR A 22 14.63 -32.17 -10.90
C THR A 22 14.54 -30.65 -10.82
N VAL A 23 14.55 -30.04 -12.00
CA VAL A 23 13.76 -28.86 -12.33
C VAL A 23 13.83 -27.77 -11.25
N CYS A 24 14.63 -26.73 -11.50
CA CYS A 24 14.29 -25.38 -11.03
C CYS A 24 12.88 -25.08 -11.56
N GLY A 25 11.88 -25.55 -10.83
CA GLY A 25 10.49 -25.24 -11.05
C GLY A 25 10.38 -23.78 -10.71
N ASP A 26 10.38 -22.98 -11.76
CA ASP A 26 10.16 -21.56 -11.80
C ASP A 26 9.12 -21.19 -10.74
N ARG A 27 9.60 -20.63 -9.61
CA ARG A 27 8.73 -20.14 -8.54
C ARG A 27 8.14 -18.81 -8.98
N THR A 28 7.53 -18.75 -10.16
CA THR A 28 6.47 -17.78 -10.44
C THR A 28 5.25 -18.26 -9.67
N GLN A 29 5.26 -17.99 -8.37
CA GLN A 29 4.11 -18.16 -7.51
C GLN A 29 3.03 -17.20 -8.04
N LYS A 30 2.11 -17.69 -8.87
CA LYS A 30 0.90 -16.97 -9.21
C LYS A 30 0.17 -16.70 -7.88
N VAL A 31 0.23 -15.46 -7.39
CA VAL A 31 -0.53 -15.05 -6.21
C VAL A 31 -1.98 -15.45 -6.46
N SER A 32 -2.57 -16.24 -5.56
CA SER A 32 -3.92 -16.74 -5.83
C SER A 32 -4.89 -15.55 -5.84
N ASP A 33 -5.88 -15.58 -6.72
CA ASP A 33 -6.91 -14.54 -6.80
C ASP A 33 -7.60 -14.27 -5.46
N ALA A 34 -7.72 -15.31 -4.62
CA ALA A 34 -8.29 -15.20 -3.29
C ALA A 34 -7.37 -14.42 -2.34
N ASP A 35 -6.04 -14.59 -2.46
CA ASP A 35 -5.07 -13.85 -1.66
C ASP A 35 -5.06 -12.37 -2.03
N LEU A 36 -5.09 -12.03 -3.31
CA LEU A 36 -5.15 -10.64 -3.78
C LEU A 36 -6.41 -9.93 -3.28
N ARG A 37 -7.58 -10.59 -3.33
CA ARG A 37 -8.82 -10.04 -2.79
C ARG A 37 -8.75 -9.81 -1.28
N ARG A 38 -8.16 -10.75 -0.53
CA ARG A 38 -7.97 -10.62 0.91
C ARG A 38 -7.03 -9.46 1.24
N GLU A 39 -5.97 -9.29 0.48
CA GLU A 39 -5.02 -8.20 0.65
C GLU A 39 -5.67 -6.84 0.36
N LYS A 40 -6.38 -6.71 -0.76
CA LYS A 40 -7.16 -5.50 -1.12
C LYS A 40 -8.13 -5.12 0.01
N TYR A 41 -8.94 -6.08 0.46
CA TYR A 41 -9.91 -5.86 1.54
C TYR A 41 -9.24 -5.40 2.85
N LYS A 42 -8.11 -6.02 3.23
CA LYS A 42 -7.35 -5.60 4.41
C LYS A 42 -6.85 -4.17 4.28
N PHE A 43 -6.32 -3.83 3.11
CA PHE A 43 -5.83 -2.49 2.84
C PHE A 43 -6.96 -1.46 2.96
N GLU A 44 -8.08 -1.68 2.26
CA GLU A 44 -9.27 -0.82 2.33
C GLU A 44 -9.75 -0.62 3.77
N SER A 45 -9.85 -1.71 4.53
CA SER A 45 -10.28 -1.67 5.94
C SER A 45 -9.34 -0.84 6.82
N VAL A 46 -8.03 -1.07 6.70
CA VAL A 46 -7.02 -0.33 7.47
C VAL A 46 -7.04 1.16 7.11
N MET A 47 -7.12 1.48 5.82
CA MET A 47 -7.12 2.87 5.37
C MET A 47 -8.41 3.60 5.72
N ALA A 48 -9.57 2.95 5.60
CA ALA A 48 -10.83 3.52 6.05
C ALA A 48 -10.81 3.82 7.57
N ALA A 49 -10.25 2.93 8.38
CA ALA A 49 -10.09 3.17 9.81
C ALA A 49 -9.18 4.38 10.10
N LYS A 50 -8.07 4.54 9.37
CA LYS A 50 -7.21 5.72 9.48
C LYS A 50 -7.94 7.02 9.13
N LEU A 51 -8.75 7.02 8.06
CA LEU A 51 -9.55 8.21 7.68
C LEU A 51 -10.53 8.64 8.77
N VAL A 52 -11.15 7.67 9.47
CA VAL A 52 -12.01 7.97 10.62
C VAL A 52 -11.22 8.65 11.76
N VAL A 53 -10.01 8.15 12.04
CA VAL A 53 -9.13 8.75 13.06
C VAL A 53 -8.71 10.17 12.67
N TYR A 54 -8.30 10.38 11.42
CA TYR A 54 -7.90 11.70 10.92
C TYR A 54 -9.06 12.69 10.91
N ARG A 55 -10.27 12.28 10.51
CA ARG A 55 -11.46 13.14 10.59
C ARG A 55 -11.76 13.57 12.02
N ARG A 56 -11.62 12.67 12.99
CA ARG A 56 -11.77 13.01 14.41
C ARG A 56 -10.70 13.99 14.89
N SER A 57 -9.44 13.76 14.49
CA SER A 57 -8.33 14.66 14.83
C SER A 57 -8.58 16.07 14.28
N LEU A 58 -8.99 16.18 13.01
CA LEU A 58 -9.36 17.45 12.40
C LEU A 58 -10.50 18.16 13.13
N HIS A 59 -11.58 17.43 13.46
CA HIS A 59 -12.67 17.98 14.25
C HIS A 59 -12.20 18.53 15.60
N GLN A 60 -11.32 17.80 16.29
CA GLN A 60 -10.76 18.25 17.57
C GLN A 60 -9.85 19.48 17.41
N MET A 61 -9.06 19.56 16.34
CA MET A 61 -8.23 20.73 16.03
C MET A 61 -9.10 21.96 15.75
N ASN A 62 -10.15 21.82 14.93
CA ASN A 62 -11.09 22.90 14.62
C ASN A 62 -11.81 23.41 15.88
N ALA A 63 -12.33 22.52 16.72
CA ALA A 63 -12.99 22.90 17.97
C ALA A 63 -12.04 23.63 18.94
N ARG A 64 -10.75 23.27 18.98
CA ARG A 64 -9.75 23.98 19.77
C ARG A 64 -9.47 25.38 19.21
N ALA A 65 -9.34 25.50 17.89
CA ALA A 65 -9.08 26.78 17.24
C ALA A 65 -10.25 27.77 17.34
N GLU A 66 -11.49 27.27 17.40
CA GLU A 66 -12.67 28.11 17.67
C GLU A 66 -12.59 28.85 19.01
N ASN A 67 -11.88 28.28 20.00
CA ASN A 67 -11.69 28.86 21.32
C ASN A 67 -10.37 29.66 21.47
N ALA A 68 -9.60 29.80 20.39
CA ALA A 68 -8.29 30.45 20.40
C ALA A 68 -8.35 31.91 19.90
N SER A 69 -7.20 32.60 19.93
CA SER A 69 -7.07 33.96 19.41
C SER A 69 -7.35 34.04 17.90
N SER A 70 -7.79 35.21 17.41
CA SER A 70 -8.15 35.40 15.99
C SER A 70 -7.00 35.09 15.02
N GLN A 71 -5.76 35.41 15.38
CA GLN A 71 -4.59 35.13 14.56
C GLN A 71 -4.30 33.63 14.45
N PHE A 72 -4.45 32.89 15.55
CA PHE A 72 -4.30 31.44 15.55
C PHE A 72 -5.42 30.75 14.74
N LYS A 73 -6.64 31.29 14.81
CA LYS A 73 -7.80 30.82 14.04
C LYS A 73 -7.55 30.92 12.52
N VAL A 74 -7.09 32.07 12.01
CA VAL A 74 -6.85 32.24 10.56
C VAL A 74 -5.79 31.27 10.01
N GLY A 75 -4.67 31.09 10.74
CA GLY A 75 -3.65 30.12 10.34
C GLY A 75 -4.14 28.68 10.38
N THR A 76 -5.00 28.36 11.36
CA THR A 76 -5.68 27.07 11.44
C THR A 76 -6.63 26.84 10.27
N ASP A 77 -7.48 27.80 9.94
CA ASP A 77 -8.54 27.62 8.93
C ASP A 77 -7.95 27.21 7.57
N GLN A 78 -6.81 27.79 7.18
CA GLN A 78 -6.08 27.40 5.97
C GLN A 78 -5.55 25.96 6.04
N GLN A 79 -4.95 25.58 7.17
CA GLN A 79 -4.41 24.25 7.37
C GLN A 79 -5.53 23.19 7.43
N SER A 80 -6.63 23.49 8.09
CA SER A 80 -7.80 22.63 8.17
C SER A 80 -8.44 22.41 6.81
N ALA A 81 -8.59 23.46 6.00
CA ALA A 81 -9.11 23.34 4.63
C ALA A 81 -8.22 22.43 3.76
N GLU A 82 -6.91 22.49 3.92
CA GLU A 82 -5.98 21.62 3.21
C GLU A 82 -6.11 20.15 3.67
N LEU A 83 -6.18 19.90 4.98
CA LEU A 83 -6.39 18.56 5.52
C LEU A 83 -7.74 17.96 5.09
N GLU A 84 -8.80 18.78 5.00
CA GLU A 84 -10.11 18.37 4.47
C GLU A 84 -10.02 17.94 3.01
N ARG A 85 -9.28 18.69 2.18
CA ARG A 85 -9.06 18.32 0.78
C ARG A 85 -8.30 17.01 0.65
N GLN A 86 -7.25 16.81 1.45
CA GLN A 86 -6.49 15.57 1.44
C GLN A 86 -7.33 14.38 1.92
N LEU A 87 -8.17 14.55 2.95
CA LEU A 87 -9.14 13.54 3.38
C LEU A 87 -10.11 13.18 2.26
N ALA A 88 -10.71 14.17 1.60
CA ALA A 88 -11.65 13.94 0.52
C ALA A 88 -10.98 13.23 -0.69
N ALA A 89 -9.72 13.56 -0.98
CA ALA A 89 -8.94 12.88 -2.01
C ALA A 89 -8.67 11.41 -1.64
N ALA A 90 -8.30 11.14 -0.39
CA ALA A 90 -8.07 9.79 0.10
C ALA A 90 -9.35 8.94 0.12
N GLU A 91 -10.51 9.52 0.44
CA GLU A 91 -11.81 8.85 0.34
C GLU A 91 -12.14 8.46 -1.10
N LYS A 92 -11.95 9.39 -2.05
CA LYS A 92 -12.12 9.10 -3.48
C LYS A 92 -11.20 7.99 -3.96
N ASN A 93 -9.96 7.97 -3.48
CA ASN A 93 -9.00 6.93 -3.77
C ASN A 93 -9.46 5.55 -3.27
N LEU A 94 -10.08 5.46 -2.09
CA LEU A 94 -10.67 4.20 -1.60
C LEU A 94 -11.90 3.78 -2.40
N THR A 95 -12.75 4.72 -2.82
CA THR A 95 -13.87 4.41 -3.72
C THR A 95 -13.37 3.89 -5.08
N ALA A 96 -12.34 4.51 -5.64
CA ALA A 96 -11.73 4.06 -6.89
C ALA A 96 -11.07 2.68 -6.73
N LEU A 97 -10.45 2.44 -5.57
CA LEU A 97 -9.89 1.14 -5.22
C LEU A 97 -10.99 0.07 -5.17
N ASP A 98 -12.10 0.30 -4.45
CA ASP A 98 -13.20 -0.67 -4.35
C ASP A 98 -13.70 -1.10 -5.74
N ALA A 99 -13.87 -0.15 -6.65
CA ALA A 99 -14.28 -0.38 -8.04
C ALA A 99 -13.19 -1.03 -8.94
N SER A 100 -11.94 -1.12 -8.48
CA SER A 100 -10.83 -1.60 -9.30
C SER A 100 -10.86 -3.12 -9.50
N SER A 101 -10.38 -3.56 -10.66
CA SER A 101 -10.07 -4.97 -10.91
C SER A 101 -8.87 -5.43 -10.05
N LYS A 102 -8.61 -6.74 -10.03
CA LYS A 102 -7.42 -7.31 -9.37
C LYS A 102 -6.11 -6.70 -9.88
N GLN A 103 -5.99 -6.55 -11.20
CA GLN A 103 -4.79 -5.94 -11.80
C GLN A 103 -4.74 -4.45 -11.47
N GLY A 104 -5.88 -3.74 -11.56
CA GLY A 104 -5.96 -2.33 -11.19
C GLY A 104 -5.54 -2.10 -9.73
N TRP A 105 -5.90 -3.00 -8.80
CA TRP A 105 -5.43 -2.93 -7.42
C TRP A 105 -3.90 -3.01 -7.33
N ILE A 106 -3.29 -3.99 -7.99
CA ILE A 106 -1.83 -4.18 -7.99
C ILE A 106 -1.13 -2.91 -8.49
N ASP A 107 -1.64 -2.33 -9.57
CA ASP A 107 -1.04 -1.16 -10.21
C ASP A 107 -1.25 0.11 -9.36
N MET A 108 -2.40 0.24 -8.68
CA MET A 108 -2.74 1.41 -7.86
C MET A 108 -2.08 1.38 -6.48
N LYS A 109 -1.83 0.20 -5.91
CA LYS A 109 -1.39 0.02 -4.52
C LYS A 109 -0.20 0.91 -4.13
N PRO A 110 0.91 0.98 -4.88
CA PRO A 110 2.05 1.80 -4.48
C PRO A 110 1.73 3.30 -4.40
N GLY A 111 0.90 3.79 -5.34
CA GLY A 111 0.45 5.18 -5.33
C GLY A 111 -0.50 5.48 -4.18
N LEU A 112 -1.37 4.52 -3.83
CA LEU A 112 -2.24 4.63 -2.66
C LEU A 112 -1.43 4.62 -1.35
N GLU A 113 -0.46 3.72 -1.22
CA GLU A 113 0.44 3.68 -0.06
C GLU A 113 1.15 5.02 0.14
N HIS A 114 1.74 5.57 -0.92
CA HIS A 114 2.38 6.88 -0.87
C HIS A 114 1.41 8.00 -0.48
N ALA A 115 0.21 8.04 -1.07
CA ALA A 115 -0.79 9.05 -0.77
C ALA A 115 -1.26 8.99 0.70
N PHE A 116 -1.43 7.79 1.25
CA PHE A 116 -1.80 7.61 2.66
C PHE A 116 -0.66 7.94 3.63
N ASP A 117 0.59 7.68 3.25
CA ASP A 117 1.75 8.07 4.05
C ASP A 117 1.91 9.60 4.10
N ASP A 118 1.72 10.29 2.97
CA ASP A 118 1.77 11.75 2.91
C ASP A 118 0.62 12.42 3.67
N LEU A 119 -0.59 11.84 3.59
CA LEU A 119 -1.71 12.24 4.43
C LEU A 119 -1.35 12.11 5.92
N GLY A 120 -0.74 10.98 6.31
CA GLY A 120 -0.29 10.73 7.67
C GLY A 120 0.70 11.78 8.17
N LYS A 121 1.73 12.08 7.38
CA LYS A 121 2.70 13.14 7.68
C LYS A 121 2.04 14.51 7.85
N SER A 122 1.07 14.84 6.99
CA SER A 122 0.33 16.10 7.08
C SER A 122 -0.43 16.23 8.39
N PHE A 123 -1.08 15.14 8.84
CA PHE A 123 -1.78 15.10 10.13
C PHE A 123 -0.84 15.13 11.35
N GLU A 124 0.31 14.45 11.26
CA GLU A 124 1.35 14.51 12.30
C GLU A 124 1.89 15.93 12.47
N GLN A 125 2.20 16.60 11.36
CA GLN A 125 2.67 17.99 11.36
C GLN A 125 1.61 18.96 11.90
N ALA A 126 0.34 18.79 11.52
CA ALA A 126 -0.76 19.57 12.06
C ALA A 126 -0.90 19.37 13.57
N THR A 127 -0.95 18.12 14.02
CA THR A 127 -1.07 17.78 15.44
C THR A 127 0.10 18.32 16.26
N ALA A 128 1.33 18.24 15.75
CA ALA A 128 2.51 18.79 16.41
C ALA A 128 2.41 20.32 16.60
N ARG A 129 1.95 21.05 15.57
CA ARG A 129 1.72 22.50 15.67
C ARG A 129 0.64 22.84 16.70
N PHE A 130 -0.44 22.08 16.73
CA PHE A 130 -1.53 22.27 17.70
C PHE A 130 -1.16 21.92 19.15
N ASN A 131 -0.24 20.99 19.35
CA ASN A 131 0.23 20.60 20.68
C ASN A 131 1.41 21.44 21.17
N THR A 132 2.07 22.18 20.28
CA THR A 132 3.13 23.12 20.69
C THR A 132 2.46 24.30 21.41
N PRO A 133 2.77 24.55 22.69
CA PRO A 133 2.21 25.69 23.41
C PRO A 133 2.56 26.97 22.65
N LEU A 134 1.56 27.81 22.39
CA LEU A 134 1.79 29.17 21.91
C LEU A 134 2.53 29.93 23.02
N MET A 135 3.87 29.90 22.99
CA MET A 135 4.68 30.83 23.75
C MET A 135 4.51 32.19 23.09
N HIS A 136 3.56 32.96 23.60
CA HIS A 136 3.44 34.40 23.38
C HIS A 136 4.42 35.14 24.27
#